data_AF-A0A554VK37-F1
#
_entry.id   AF-A0A554VK37-F1
#
_cell.length_a   1.000
_cell.length_b   1.000
_cell.length_c   1.000
_cell.angle_alpha   90.00
_cell.angle_beta   90.00
_cell.angle_gamma   90.00
#
_symmetry.space_group_name_H-M   'P 1'
#
loop_
_entity.id
_entity.type
_entity.pdbx_description
1 polymer ?
#
loop_
_entity_poly.entity_id
_entity_poly.type
_entity_poly.pdbx_seq_one_letter_code
_entity_poly.pdbx_strand_id
1 'polypeptide(L)' 'MRPKGRKKIELWLIENKHILNITGLEKVCEIQKGRIQKFITHGGKLNDKEVQAIELRIKCLC' A
#
# COMPACT_ATOMS: atom_id res chain seq x y z
N MET A 1 6.02 -12.95 11.18
CA MET A 1 6.74 -13.22 9.92
C MET A 1 6.60 -12.00 9.02
N ARG A 2 7.70 -11.47 8.46
CA ARG A 2 7.60 -10.36 7.49
C ARG A 2 6.89 -10.88 6.21
N PRO A 3 5.93 -10.15 5.63
CA PRO A 3 5.23 -10.60 4.43
C PRO A 3 6.20 -10.85 3.27
N LYS A 4 6.12 -12.04 2.66
CA LYS A 4 6.82 -12.34 1.40
C LYS A 4 6.26 -11.41 0.33
N GLY A 5 7.08 -10.56 -0.27
CA GLY A 5 6.62 -9.59 -1.28
C GLY A 5 6.44 -8.16 -0.77
N ARG A 6 6.69 -7.88 0.51
CA ARG A 6 6.64 -6.52 1.06
C ARG A 6 7.36 -5.47 0.22
N LYS A 7 8.62 -5.74 -0.15
CA LYS A 7 9.41 -4.85 -1.02
C LYS A 7 8.75 -4.60 -2.37
N LYS A 8 8.08 -5.61 -2.94
CA LYS A 8 7.37 -5.47 -4.23
C LYS A 8 6.18 -4.53 -4.10
N ILE A 9 5.38 -4.67 -3.04
CA ILE A 9 4.22 -3.80 -2.79
C ILE A 9 4.67 -2.37 -2.49
N GLU A 10 5.68 -2.21 -1.63
CA GLU A 10 6.26 -0.91 -1.31
C GLU A 10 6.81 -0.19 -2.56
N LEU A 11 7.55 -0.90 -3.41
CA LEU A 11 8.03 -0.38 -4.70
C LEU A 11 6.87 -0.03 -5.64
N TRP A 12 5.90 -0.92 -5.78
CA TRP A 12 4.74 -0.71 -6.64
C TRP A 12 3.96 0.56 -6.25
N LEU A 13 3.77 0.81 -4.95
CA LEU A 13 3.13 2.04 -4.45
C LEU A 13 3.92 3.29 -4.82
N ILE A 14 5.25 3.24 -4.74
CA ILE A 14 6.12 4.38 -5.07
C ILE A 14 6.12 4.65 -6.57
N GLU A 15 6.30 3.62 -7.39
CA GLU A 15 6.38 3.72 -8.85
C GLU A 15 5.04 4.18 -9.44
N ASN A 16 3.92 3.68 -8.91
CA ASN A 16 2.58 3.95 -9.44
C ASN A 16 1.87 5.12 -8.74
N LYS A 17 2.55 5.88 -7.87
CA LYS A 17 1.94 6.97 -7.08
C LYS A 17 1.19 8.02 -7.89
N HIS A 18 1.52 8.17 -9.17
CA HIS A 18 0.96 9.17 -10.08
C HIS A 18 -0.35 8.71 -10.75
N ILE A 19 -0.63 7.40 -10.76
CA ILE A 19 -1.86 6.83 -11.32
C ILE A 19 -2.80 6.27 -10.24
N LEU A 20 -2.29 6.06 -9.01
CA LEU A 20 -3.07 5.48 -7.94
C LEU A 20 -4.00 6.50 -7.28
N ASN A 21 -5.29 6.17 -7.18
CA ASN A 21 -6.19 6.81 -6.23
C ASN A 21 -5.87 6.32 -4.81
N ILE A 22 -4.87 6.93 -4.18
CA ILE A 22 -4.37 6.55 -2.85
C ILE A 22 -5.49 6.57 -1.81
N THR A 23 -6.34 7.60 -1.80
CA THR A 23 -7.47 7.69 -0.86
C THR A 23 -8.47 6.57 -1.06
N GLY A 24 -8.75 6.19 -2.31
CA GLY A 24 -9.60 5.04 -2.62
C GLY A 24 -8.99 3.72 -2.15
N LEU A 25 -7.69 3.54 -2.38
CA LEU A 25 -6.96 2.35 -1.94
C LEU A 25 -6.95 2.22 -0.41
N GLU A 26 -6.69 3.31 0.31
CA GLU A 26 -6.75 3.35 1.78
C GLU A 26 -8.13 2.96 2.31
N LYS A 27 -9.20 3.49 1.69
CA LYS A 27 -10.58 3.17 2.08
C LYS A 27 -10.89 1.68 1.90
N VAL A 28 -10.52 1.10 0.76
CA VAL A 28 -10.85 -0.30 0.45
C VAL A 28 -9.98 -1.29 1.24
N CYS A 29 -8.75 -0.90 1.59
CA CYS A 29 -7.86 -1.73 2.41
C CYS A 29 -8.06 -1.52 3.92
N GLU A 30 -9.04 -0.72 4.33
CA GLU A 30 -9.29 -0.34 5.74
C GLU A 30 -8.06 0.27 6.42
N ILE A 31 -7.27 1.02 5.66
CA ILE A 31 -6.06 1.70 6.13
C ILE A 31 -6.42 3.14 6.53
N GLN A 32 -5.79 3.64 7.60
CA GLN A 32 -5.98 5.02 8.04
C GLN A 32 -5.71 6.00 6.90
N LYS A 33 -6.62 6.97 6.71
CA LYS A 33 -6.48 8.02 5.69
C LYS A 33 -5.13 8.75 5.81
N GLY A 34 -4.45 8.89 4.68
CA GLY A 34 -3.14 9.54 4.56
C GLY A 34 -1.96 8.69 5.00
N ARG A 35 -2.16 7.42 5.38
CA ARG A 35 -1.08 6.51 5.77
C ARG A 35 -0.22 6.08 4.59
N ILE A 36 -0.85 5.64 3.49
CA ILE A 36 -0.15 5.30 2.25
C ILE A 36 0.44 6.57 1.65
N GLN A 37 -0.29 7.69 1.70
CA GLN A 37 0.24 8.99 1.27
C GLN A 37 1.56 9.32 1.98
N LYS A 38 1.59 9.23 3.32
CA LYS A 38 2.79 9.50 4.12
C LYS A 38 3.93 8.53 3.81
N PHE A 39 3.62 7.26 3.56
CA PHE A 39 4.61 6.29 3.11
C PHE A 39 5.29 6.74 1.81
N ILE A 40 4.49 7.14 0.81
CA ILE A 40 4.99 7.53 -0.51
C ILE A 40 5.74 8.88 -0.49
N THR A 41 5.24 9.89 0.23
CA THR A 41 5.80 11.26 0.15
C THR A 41 6.86 11.55 1.20
N HIS A 42 6.74 10.97 2.40
CA HIS A 42 7.59 11.32 3.54
C HIS A 42 8.49 10.17 3.98
N GLY A 43 8.53 9.05 3.23
CA GLY A 43 9.34 7.88 3.58
C GLY A 43 8.88 7.21 4.87
N GLY A 44 7.59 7.33 5.21
CA GLY A 44 6.99 6.59 6.32
C GLY A 44 7.14 5.07 6.16
N LYS A 45 6.78 4.29 7.17
CA LYS A 45 6.76 2.82 7.09
C LYS A 45 5.34 2.29 7.18
N LEU A 46 4.97 1.43 6.24
CA LEU A 46 3.76 0.61 6.37
C LEU A 46 4.03 -0.55 7.34
N ASN A 47 3.02 -0.96 8.10
CA ASN A 47 3.09 -2.16 8.92
C ASN A 47 2.74 -3.40 8.09
N ASP A 48 3.01 -4.58 8.64
CA ASP A 48 2.82 -5.84 7.90
C ASP A 48 1.35 -6.10 7.55
N LYS A 49 0.39 -5.64 8.37
CA LYS A 49 -1.06 -5.76 8.09
C LYS A 49 -1.48 -4.87 6.93
N GLU A 50 -1.00 -3.63 6.88
CA GLU A 50 -1.25 -2.68 5.79
C GLU A 50 -0.71 -3.23 4.46
N VAL A 51 0.53 -3.75 4.47
CA VAL A 51 1.14 -4.37 3.29
C VAL A 51 0.34 -5.58 2.82
N GLN A 52 -0.10 -6.44 3.75
CA GLN A 52 -0.89 -7.63 3.42
C GLN A 52 -2.28 -7.26 2.86
N ALA A 53 -2.94 -6.25 3.40
CA ALA A 53 -4.23 -5.76 2.90
C ALA A 53 -4.11 -5.25 1.45
N ILE A 54 -3.05 -4.49 1.16
CA ILE A 54 -2.76 -4.00 -0.20
C ILE A 54 -2.44 -5.17 -1.13
N GLU A 55 -1.61 -6.12 -0.70
CA GLU A 55 -1.27 -7.30 -1.50
C GLU A 55 -2.51 -8.14 -1.86
N LEU A 56 -3.38 -8.40 -0.89
CA LEU A 56 -4.64 -9.10 -1.11
C LEU A 56 -5.53 -8.33 -2.10
N ARG A 57 -5.62 -7.01 -1.94
CA ARG A 57 -6.45 -6.19 -2.82
C ARG A 57 -5.97 -6.21 -4.27
N ILE A 58 -4.66 -6.16 -4.49
CA ILE A 58 -4.05 -6.24 -5.82
C ILE A 58 -4.25 -7.64 -6.41
N LYS A 59 -4.03 -8.70 -5.63
CA LYS A 59 -4.20 -10.09 -6.10
C LYS A 59 -5.65 -10.48 -6.37
N CYS A 60 -6.63 -9.90 -5.68
CA CYS A 60 -8.04 -10.16 -5.96
C CYS A 60 -8.56 -9.44 -7.21
N LEU A 61 -7.78 -8.55 -7.81
CA LEU A 61 -8.14 -7.82 -9.05
C LEU A 61 -7.54 -8.46 -10.31
N CYS A 62 -6.64 -9.44 -10.19
CA CYS A 62 -6.01 -10.18 -11.28
C CYS A 62 -6.32 -11.67 -11.16
#